data_AF-A0A8J7RV46-F1
#
_entry.id   AF-A0A8J7RV46-F1
#
_cell.length_a   1.000
_cell.length_b   1.000
_cell.length_c   1.000
_cell.angle_alpha   90.00
_cell.angle_beta   90.00
_cell.angle_gamma   90.00
#
_symmetry.space_group_name_H-M   'P 1'
#
loop_
_entity.id
_entity.type
_entity.pdbx_description
1 polymer ?
#
loop_
_entity_poly.entity_id
_entity_poly.type
_entity_poly.pdbx_seq_one_letter_code
_entity_poly.pdbx_strand_id
1 'polypeptide(L)'
;MTDHTDDETETGARVDDESAVGDESAAAGWDADLSPAAERDVHRGRLYEALATALDRPRATAADAERDPDPTVLGEVIAEAAAEIADGDADEGDAERADSRRELLDAAAAVTDRLPDDPTELERTFARTFGVETDGAVDRYEVAYAPGGVTVNTDRMADAAGFYRAFGLENAGGARDRADAVSVQLEFCSHLAAQRAYLRETGDETGAERVTEATAAFLEDHVGRWVPRFAADVREAADGGPFPALADALGAFVDLETERFGVEPEVFEEQPDGPVESLTGVDTDADGRLDLRCGTGGNGSSASEPNDHPAATGCGAAGRENFTGSPGQRAAPPGETPKPPSETPDADAGGAADAAEDETRTSEGLPSEPPSN
;
A
#
# COMPACT_ATOMS: atom_id res chain seq x y z
N MET A 1 89.96 -42.25 10.28
CA MET A 1 88.87 -42.78 11.10
C MET A 1 87.85 -41.67 11.20
N THR A 2 86.76 -41.63 10.42
CA THR A 2 85.63 -42.60 10.36
C THR A 2 85.05 -42.80 11.77
N ASP A 3 83.78 -42.52 12.06
CA ASP A 3 82.56 -42.42 11.24
C ASP A 3 81.68 -41.24 11.72
N HIS A 4 80.92 -40.54 10.85
CA HIS A 4 79.48 -40.74 10.52
C HIS A 4 78.55 -40.86 11.73
N THR A 5 77.37 -40.24 11.78
CA THR A 5 76.46 -39.70 10.73
C THR A 5 76.06 -38.24 11.01
N ASP A 6 75.93 -37.31 10.05
CA ASP A 6 74.95 -37.19 8.92
C ASP A 6 73.48 -37.15 9.42
N ASP A 7 72.55 -36.33 8.93
CA ASP A 7 72.47 -35.35 7.81
C ASP A 7 71.47 -34.24 8.27
N GLU A 8 71.57 -32.93 7.97
CA GLU A 8 71.17 -32.24 6.71
C GLU A 8 69.69 -32.48 6.29
N THR A 9 68.89 -31.59 5.68
CA THR A 9 68.85 -30.14 5.31
C THR A 9 67.35 -29.81 5.04
N GLU A 10 66.81 -28.60 4.78
CA GLU A 10 67.20 -27.18 4.71
C GLU A 10 65.92 -26.39 5.14
N THR A 11 65.90 -25.35 5.98
CA THR A 11 66.33 -23.94 5.78
C THR A 11 66.02 -23.32 4.41
N GLY A 12 65.08 -22.37 4.36
CA GLY A 12 64.90 -21.43 3.25
C GLY A 12 63.43 -21.26 2.83
N ALA A 13 62.90 -20.06 2.60
CA ALA A 13 63.41 -18.73 2.86
C ALA A 13 62.23 -17.75 3.03
N ARG A 14 62.46 -16.57 3.62
CA ARG A 14 61.50 -15.46 3.57
C ARG A 14 61.39 -14.95 2.13
N VAL A 15 60.16 -14.73 1.68
CA VAL A 15 59.81 -13.62 0.78
C VAL A 15 58.55 -13.00 1.38
N ASP A 16 58.60 -11.70 1.64
CA ASP A 16 57.46 -10.91 2.08
C ASP A 16 56.51 -10.70 0.88
N ASP A 17 55.21 -10.89 1.08
CA ASP A 17 54.18 -10.46 0.12
C ASP A 17 53.01 -9.84 0.91
N GLU A 18 52.71 -8.59 0.59
CA GLU A 18 51.57 -7.84 1.13
C GLU A 18 50.27 -8.24 0.40
N SER A 19 49.14 -7.73 0.88
CA SER A 19 47.83 -7.75 0.23
C SER A 19 47.03 -9.06 0.24
N ALA A 20 46.21 -9.22 1.29
CA ALA A 20 44.82 -9.69 1.18
C ALA A 20 44.04 -9.31 2.45
N VAL A 21 43.76 -8.01 2.63
CA VAL A 21 42.74 -7.58 3.59
C VAL A 21 41.39 -7.97 3.00
N GLY A 22 40.88 -9.12 3.42
CA GLY A 22 39.58 -9.65 2.99
C GLY A 22 38.42 -8.94 3.66
N ASP A 23 38.12 -7.75 3.15
CA ASP A 23 36.80 -7.09 3.15
C ASP A 23 35.87 -7.34 4.36
N GLU A 24 35.97 -6.48 5.36
CA GLU A 24 34.98 -6.34 6.46
C GLU A 24 33.87 -5.29 6.14
N SER A 25 33.59 -4.95 4.87
CA SER A 25 32.62 -3.88 4.53
C SER A 25 31.13 -4.27 4.61
N ALA A 26 30.79 -5.44 5.15
CA ALA A 26 29.41 -5.90 5.33
C ALA A 26 28.78 -5.52 6.69
N ALA A 27 29.40 -4.60 7.43
CA ALA A 27 28.85 -4.01 8.65
C ALA A 27 29.12 -2.49 8.70
N ALA A 28 28.71 -1.78 7.64
CA ALA A 28 28.47 -0.34 7.74
C ALA A 28 27.42 -0.13 8.85
N GLY A 29 27.86 0.40 10.00
CA GLY A 29 26.97 0.69 11.11
C GLY A 29 25.92 1.72 10.70
N TRP A 30 24.71 1.60 11.24
CA TRP A 30 23.60 2.54 11.02
C TRP A 30 23.81 3.87 11.80
N ASP A 31 25.08 4.33 11.85
CA ASP A 31 25.55 5.56 12.49
C ASP A 31 25.86 6.66 11.44
N ALA A 32 25.53 6.42 10.16
CA ALA A 32 25.54 7.43 9.12
C ALA A 32 24.16 8.09 9.04
N ASP A 33 24.13 9.42 8.89
CA ASP A 33 22.90 10.14 8.60
C ASP A 33 22.30 9.62 7.27
N LEU A 34 20.97 9.45 7.24
CA LEU A 34 20.25 9.00 6.05
C LEU A 34 20.47 9.97 4.88
N SER A 35 20.38 9.47 3.64
CA SER A 35 20.25 10.39 2.50
C SER A 35 18.97 11.23 2.63
N PRO A 36 18.95 12.50 2.19
CA PRO A 36 17.74 13.33 2.25
C PRO A 36 16.53 12.72 1.52
N ALA A 37 16.78 11.87 0.52
CA ALA A 37 15.74 11.14 -0.19
C ALA A 37 15.16 9.98 0.63
N ALA A 38 15.94 9.31 1.48
CA ALA A 38 15.44 8.28 2.40
C ALA A 38 14.79 8.91 3.64
N GLU A 39 15.37 9.98 4.18
CA GLU A 39 14.82 10.74 5.30
C GLU A 39 13.40 11.23 5.02
N ARG A 40 13.16 11.85 3.86
CA ARG A 40 11.80 12.27 3.44
C ARG A 40 10.80 11.11 3.33
N ASP A 41 11.23 9.93 2.89
CA ASP A 41 10.36 8.75 2.89
C ASP A 41 10.11 8.22 4.31
N VAL A 42 11.05 8.34 5.24
CA VAL A 42 10.83 8.04 6.66
C VAL A 42 9.78 9.00 7.26
N HIS A 43 9.85 10.31 7.00
CA HIS A 43 8.84 11.26 7.50
C HIS A 43 7.44 10.97 6.93
N ARG A 44 7.33 10.67 5.63
CA ARG A 44 6.06 10.26 5.01
C ARG A 44 5.54 8.93 5.58
N GLY A 45 6.42 7.96 5.80
CA GLY A 45 6.08 6.69 6.46
C GLY A 45 5.55 6.88 7.89
N ARG A 46 6.15 7.80 8.67
CA ARG A 46 5.66 8.18 10.01
C ARG A 46 4.26 8.77 9.95
N LEU A 47 3.99 9.70 9.01
CA LEU A 47 2.67 10.31 8.89
C LEU A 47 1.60 9.30 8.45
N TYR A 48 1.92 8.42 7.50
CA TYR A 48 1.04 7.30 7.13
C TYR A 48 0.68 6.41 8.33
N GLU A 49 1.68 5.97 9.11
CA GLU A 49 1.47 5.10 10.27
C GLU A 49 0.67 5.80 11.38
N ALA A 50 0.94 7.09 11.62
CA ALA A 50 0.24 7.86 12.64
C ALA A 50 -1.24 8.09 12.28
N LEU A 51 -1.53 8.43 11.02
CA LEU A 51 -2.91 8.53 10.51
C LEU A 51 -3.61 7.16 10.50
N ALA A 52 -2.91 6.09 10.09
CA ALA A 52 -3.42 4.72 10.15
C ALA A 52 -3.84 4.34 11.58
N THR A 53 -2.98 4.64 12.56
CA THR A 53 -3.20 4.36 13.98
C THR A 53 -4.34 5.20 14.56
N ALA A 54 -4.46 6.47 14.15
CA ALA A 54 -5.54 7.35 14.60
C ALA A 54 -6.93 6.97 14.05
N LEU A 55 -6.98 6.23 12.93
CA LEU A 55 -8.20 5.77 12.26
C LEU A 55 -8.48 4.27 12.44
N ASP A 56 -7.58 3.52 13.07
CA ASP A 56 -7.85 2.16 13.58
C ASP A 56 -8.78 2.23 14.82
N ARG A 57 -9.48 1.13 15.10
CA ARG A 57 -10.37 1.02 16.26
C ARG A 57 -9.56 0.98 17.57
N PRO A 58 -9.75 1.94 18.50
CA PRO A 58 -9.15 1.90 19.84
C PRO A 58 -9.50 0.58 20.56
N ARG A 59 -8.58 0.03 21.37
CA ARG A 59 -8.78 -1.28 21.98
C ARG A 59 -9.60 -1.17 23.27
N ALA A 60 -10.82 -1.69 23.23
CA ALA A 60 -11.83 -1.60 24.29
C ALA A 60 -11.51 -2.30 25.64
N THR A 61 -10.30 -2.83 25.86
CA THR A 61 -9.93 -3.49 27.13
C THR A 61 -8.75 -2.82 27.80
N ALA A 62 -8.79 -2.71 29.14
CA ALA A 62 -7.71 -2.10 29.92
C ALA A 62 -6.36 -2.84 29.81
N ALA A 63 -6.34 -4.09 29.33
CA ALA A 63 -5.11 -4.83 29.06
C ALA A 63 -4.52 -4.52 27.67
N ASP A 64 -5.35 -3.99 26.77
CA ASP A 64 -4.96 -3.58 25.42
C ASP A 64 -4.69 -2.07 25.33
N ALA A 65 -5.27 -1.26 26.23
CA ALA A 65 -5.05 0.19 26.34
C ALA A 65 -3.60 0.58 26.69
N GLU A 66 -2.82 -0.29 27.36
CA GLU A 66 -1.36 -0.10 27.52
C GLU A 66 -0.58 -0.22 26.20
N ARG A 67 -1.25 -0.57 25.10
CA ARG A 67 -0.67 -0.89 23.79
C ARG A 67 -1.22 -0.03 22.65
N ASP A 68 -2.18 0.85 22.93
CA ASP A 68 -2.51 1.96 22.05
C ASP A 68 -1.59 3.14 22.40
N PRO A 69 -1.12 3.93 21.42
CA PRO A 69 -0.36 5.13 21.73
C PRO A 69 -1.24 6.14 22.46
N ASP A 70 -0.61 6.89 23.35
CA ASP A 70 -1.21 8.04 24.02
C ASP A 70 -1.73 9.02 22.93
N PRO A 71 -3.03 9.41 22.95
CA PRO A 71 -3.59 10.30 21.93
C PRO A 71 -2.86 11.64 21.81
N THR A 72 -2.33 12.18 22.91
CA THR A 72 -1.58 13.43 22.90
C THR A 72 -0.26 13.24 22.14
N VAL A 73 0.45 12.14 22.39
CA VAL A 73 1.68 11.77 21.64
C VAL A 73 1.37 11.51 20.16
N LEU A 74 0.21 10.92 19.85
CA LEU A 74 -0.20 10.70 18.46
C LEU A 74 -0.42 12.02 17.70
N GLY A 75 -1.02 13.02 18.34
CA GLY A 75 -1.13 14.37 17.78
C GLY A 75 0.23 15.04 17.57
N GLU A 76 1.12 14.96 18.56
CA GLU A 76 2.50 15.46 18.45
C GLU A 76 3.25 14.82 17.27
N VAL A 77 3.17 13.50 17.10
CA VAL A 77 3.80 12.79 15.97
C VAL A 77 3.21 13.18 14.62
N ILE A 78 1.90 13.38 14.51
CA ILE A 78 1.25 13.85 13.28
C ILE A 78 1.73 15.26 12.91
N ALA A 79 1.79 16.17 13.88
CA ALA A 79 2.25 17.54 13.67
C ALA A 79 3.75 17.62 13.34
N GLU A 80 4.60 16.83 14.02
CA GLU A 80 6.04 16.74 13.72
C GLU A 80 6.28 16.19 12.31
N ALA A 81 5.64 15.07 11.96
CA ALA A 81 5.82 14.46 10.64
C ALA A 81 5.32 15.37 9.51
N ALA A 82 4.19 16.08 9.71
CA ALA A 82 3.70 17.07 8.76
C ALA A 82 4.66 18.27 8.58
N ALA A 83 5.29 18.75 9.66
CA ALA A 83 6.29 19.81 9.61
C ALA A 83 7.54 19.40 8.81
N GLU A 84 8.12 18.24 9.11
CA GLU A 84 9.32 17.73 8.41
C GLU A 84 9.04 17.44 6.93
N ILE A 85 7.85 16.97 6.57
CA ILE A 85 7.42 16.84 5.18
C ILE A 85 7.33 18.21 4.50
N ALA A 86 6.73 19.20 5.16
CA ALA A 86 6.53 20.51 4.57
C ALA A 86 7.84 21.28 4.36
N ASP A 87 8.78 21.17 5.29
CA ASP A 87 10.13 21.76 5.18
C ASP A 87 10.98 21.01 4.15
N GLY A 88 10.98 19.67 4.17
CA GLY A 88 11.75 18.83 3.23
C GLY A 88 11.31 18.93 1.76
N ASP A 89 10.04 19.26 1.51
CA ASP A 89 9.50 19.58 0.18
C ASP A 89 9.78 21.03 -0.24
N ALA A 90 9.86 21.97 0.71
CA ALA A 90 10.11 23.39 0.40
C ALA A 90 11.52 23.60 -0.19
N ASP A 91 12.50 22.81 0.23
CA ASP A 91 13.87 22.82 -0.28
C ASP A 91 14.00 22.34 -1.74
N GLU A 92 13.03 21.60 -2.29
CA GLU A 92 13.03 21.20 -3.71
C GLU A 92 12.56 22.32 -4.65
N GLY A 93 12.25 23.51 -4.13
CA GLY A 93 11.83 24.68 -4.91
C GLY A 93 10.38 24.62 -5.40
N ASP A 94 9.58 23.73 -4.80
CA ASP A 94 8.24 23.37 -5.22
C ASP A 94 7.21 24.42 -4.76
N ALA A 95 7.19 25.56 -5.44
CA ALA A 95 6.29 26.67 -5.15
C ALA A 95 4.82 26.36 -5.49
N GLU A 96 4.57 25.35 -6.33
CA GLU A 96 3.22 24.97 -6.78
C GLU A 96 2.46 24.25 -5.66
N ARG A 97 3.12 23.37 -4.90
CA ARG A 97 2.54 22.64 -3.74
C ARG A 97 2.52 23.45 -2.43
N ALA A 98 2.79 24.75 -2.46
CA ALA A 98 2.90 25.58 -1.26
C ALA A 98 1.57 25.75 -0.50
N ASP A 99 0.44 25.72 -1.21
CA ASP A 99 -0.88 25.77 -0.59
C ASP A 99 -1.26 24.40 0.01
N SER A 100 -1.05 23.29 -0.73
CA SER A 100 -1.27 21.91 -0.26
C SER A 100 -0.46 21.59 1.01
N ARG A 101 0.82 22.00 1.07
CA ARG A 101 1.65 21.88 2.29
C ARG A 101 1.09 22.67 3.48
N ARG A 102 0.59 23.88 3.24
CA ARG A 102 0.02 24.72 4.30
C ARG A 102 -1.29 24.14 4.83
N GLU A 103 -2.13 23.60 3.96
CA GLU A 103 -3.36 22.91 4.33
C GLU A 103 -3.06 21.68 5.20
N LEU A 104 -2.04 20.89 4.84
CA LEU A 104 -1.57 19.78 5.68
C LEU A 104 -1.10 20.25 7.07
N LEU A 105 -0.32 21.34 7.15
CA LEU A 105 0.15 21.88 8.44
C LEU A 105 -1.00 22.40 9.31
N ASP A 106 -1.93 23.16 8.73
CA ASP A 106 -3.09 23.71 9.45
C ASP A 106 -4.01 22.58 9.95
N ALA A 107 -4.20 21.51 9.14
CA ALA A 107 -4.98 20.33 9.53
C ALA A 107 -4.28 19.49 10.61
N ALA A 108 -2.97 19.23 10.47
CA ALA A 108 -2.17 18.49 11.46
C ALA A 108 -2.13 19.22 12.82
N ALA A 109 -2.00 20.55 12.84
CA ALA A 109 -2.13 21.34 14.07
C ALA A 109 -3.53 21.21 14.69
N ALA A 110 -4.59 21.22 13.87
CA ALA A 110 -5.96 21.02 14.32
C ALA A 110 -6.24 19.60 14.86
N VAL A 111 -5.45 18.59 14.49
CA VAL A 111 -5.50 17.25 15.09
C VAL A 111 -5.02 17.31 16.55
N THR A 112 -3.86 17.91 16.80
CA THR A 112 -3.29 18.08 18.15
C THR A 112 -4.22 18.86 19.08
N ASP A 113 -4.89 19.90 18.58
CA ASP A 113 -5.87 20.69 19.35
C ASP A 113 -7.19 19.93 19.66
N ARG A 114 -7.49 18.82 18.97
CA ARG A 114 -8.78 18.11 19.07
C ARG A 114 -8.69 16.67 19.58
N LEU A 115 -7.50 16.07 19.64
CA LEU A 115 -7.30 14.75 20.26
C LEU A 115 -7.50 14.85 21.79
N PRO A 116 -8.33 13.98 22.40
CA PRO A 116 -8.58 14.04 23.83
C PRO A 116 -7.49 13.30 24.61
N ASP A 117 -7.03 13.88 25.73
CA ASP A 117 -6.05 13.25 26.65
C ASP A 117 -6.57 11.94 27.31
N ASP A 118 -7.87 11.64 27.23
CA ASP A 118 -8.48 10.38 27.70
C ASP A 118 -8.70 9.42 26.52
N PRO A 119 -7.94 8.30 26.42
CA PRO A 119 -8.18 7.27 25.41
C PRO A 119 -9.61 6.73 25.41
N THR A 120 -10.29 6.74 26.56
CA THR A 120 -11.70 6.33 26.66
C THR A 120 -12.65 7.32 25.97
N GLU A 121 -12.32 8.61 25.93
CA GLU A 121 -13.12 9.61 25.19
C GLU A 121 -12.84 9.54 23.69
N LEU A 122 -11.62 9.18 23.28
CA LEU A 122 -11.31 8.83 21.90
C LEU A 122 -12.13 7.59 21.45
N GLU A 123 -12.15 6.51 22.24
CA GLU A 123 -12.96 5.32 21.97
C GLU A 123 -14.46 5.65 21.85
N ARG A 124 -15.01 6.42 22.80
CA ARG A 124 -16.42 6.85 22.75
C ARG A 124 -16.72 7.69 21.51
N THR A 125 -15.80 8.55 21.11
CA THR A 125 -15.98 9.38 19.90
C THR A 125 -15.90 8.51 18.64
N PHE A 126 -14.95 7.57 18.59
CA PHE A 126 -14.80 6.62 17.50
C PHE A 126 -16.07 5.79 17.30
N ALA A 127 -16.66 5.30 18.40
CA ALA A 127 -17.91 4.53 18.36
C ALA A 127 -19.11 5.37 17.90
N ARG A 128 -19.11 6.69 18.11
CA ARG A 128 -20.14 7.59 17.55
C ARG A 128 -19.93 7.82 16.06
N THR A 129 -18.70 8.08 15.62
CA THR A 129 -18.42 8.42 14.21
C THR A 129 -18.41 7.20 13.27
N PHE A 130 -17.94 6.03 13.71
CA PHE A 130 -17.73 4.85 12.86
C PHE A 130 -18.40 3.56 13.39
N GLY A 131 -19.29 3.68 14.38
CA GLY A 131 -19.95 2.53 15.00
C GLY A 131 -21.18 2.06 14.22
N VAL A 132 -21.22 0.78 13.84
CA VAL A 132 -22.27 0.15 13.01
C VAL A 132 -23.70 0.27 13.61
N GLU A 133 -23.82 0.53 14.91
CA GLU A 133 -25.11 0.72 15.60
C GLU A 133 -25.57 2.19 15.67
N THR A 134 -24.83 3.13 15.09
CA THR A 134 -25.14 4.56 15.09
C THR A 134 -25.76 4.98 13.75
N ASP A 135 -26.96 5.57 13.78
CA ASP A 135 -27.57 6.20 12.59
C ASP A 135 -26.65 7.31 12.06
N GLY A 136 -26.26 7.23 10.79
CA GLY A 136 -25.33 8.19 10.16
C GLY A 136 -23.85 7.94 10.44
N ALA A 137 -23.46 6.76 10.93
CA ALA A 137 -22.06 6.37 11.03
C ALA A 137 -21.37 6.36 9.65
N VAL A 138 -20.12 6.79 9.62
CA VAL A 138 -19.27 6.80 8.43
C VAL A 138 -18.58 5.45 8.28
N ASP A 139 -18.57 4.90 7.05
CA ASP A 139 -17.84 3.68 6.74
C ASP A 139 -16.34 3.97 6.62
N ARG A 140 -15.50 3.12 7.22
CA ARG A 140 -14.02 3.21 7.12
C ARG A 140 -13.45 2.34 6.01
N TYR A 141 -14.25 1.99 5.01
CA TYR A 141 -13.96 0.94 4.03
C TYR A 141 -14.19 1.42 2.60
N GLU A 142 -13.20 1.24 1.72
CA GLU A 142 -13.26 1.68 0.31
C GLU A 142 -14.54 1.23 -0.40
N VAL A 143 -14.96 -0.02 -0.20
CA VAL A 143 -16.12 -0.61 -0.91
C VAL A 143 -17.47 0.01 -0.54
N ALA A 144 -17.56 0.80 0.53
CA ALA A 144 -18.77 1.55 0.86
C ALA A 144 -18.93 2.78 -0.05
N TYR A 145 -17.81 3.36 -0.49
CA TYR A 145 -17.76 4.51 -1.41
C TYR A 145 -17.83 4.07 -2.86
N ALA A 146 -17.16 2.96 -3.17
CA ALA A 146 -16.87 2.54 -4.51
C ALA A 146 -18.13 2.11 -5.29
N PRO A 147 -18.30 2.53 -6.56
CA PRO A 147 -19.46 2.18 -7.36
C PRO A 147 -19.45 0.70 -7.74
N GLY A 148 -20.57 0.00 -7.55
CA GLY A 148 -20.75 -1.39 -7.96
C GLY A 148 -21.53 -2.25 -6.97
N GLY A 149 -21.91 -3.45 -7.40
CA GLY A 149 -22.50 -4.47 -6.54
C GLY A 149 -21.45 -5.37 -5.88
N VAL A 150 -21.91 -6.33 -5.07
CA VAL A 150 -21.10 -7.28 -4.27
C VAL A 150 -19.88 -7.85 -5.00
N THR A 151 -20.01 -8.27 -6.27
CA THR A 151 -18.88 -8.85 -7.02
C THR A 151 -17.75 -7.85 -7.23
N VAL A 152 -18.05 -6.64 -7.72
CA VAL A 152 -17.03 -5.60 -7.97
C VAL A 152 -16.32 -5.21 -6.67
N ASN A 153 -17.06 -5.14 -5.57
CA ASN A 153 -16.51 -4.86 -4.25
C ASN A 153 -15.65 -6.02 -3.72
N THR A 154 -15.98 -7.27 -4.07
CA THR A 154 -15.13 -8.43 -3.76
C THR A 154 -13.82 -8.38 -4.54
N ASP A 155 -13.88 -8.00 -5.82
CA ASP A 155 -12.70 -7.88 -6.67
C ASP A 155 -11.75 -6.77 -6.16
N ARG A 156 -12.27 -5.59 -5.77
CA ARG A 156 -11.47 -4.50 -5.13
C ARG A 156 -10.73 -4.96 -3.86
N MET A 157 -11.42 -5.67 -2.97
CA MET A 157 -10.78 -6.22 -1.76
C MET A 157 -9.71 -7.27 -2.08
N ALA A 158 -9.89 -8.04 -3.16
CA ALA A 158 -8.92 -9.03 -3.62
C ALA A 158 -7.69 -8.38 -4.25
N ASP A 159 -7.87 -7.24 -4.92
CA ASP A 159 -6.85 -6.42 -5.58
C ASP A 159 -5.96 -5.68 -4.55
N ALA A 160 -6.55 -4.97 -3.58
CA ALA A 160 -5.81 -4.39 -2.46
C ALA A 160 -5.00 -5.45 -1.69
N ALA A 161 -5.60 -6.61 -1.42
CA ALA A 161 -4.89 -7.74 -0.83
C ALA A 161 -3.84 -8.37 -1.78
N GLY A 162 -3.95 -8.13 -3.08
CA GLY A 162 -2.97 -8.48 -4.12
C GLY A 162 -1.69 -7.65 -3.99
N PHE A 163 -1.83 -6.33 -3.84
CA PHE A 163 -0.73 -5.44 -3.47
C PHE A 163 -0.02 -5.92 -2.21
N TYR A 164 -0.74 -6.18 -1.11
CA TYR A 164 -0.13 -6.62 0.14
C TYR A 164 0.70 -7.91 -0.04
N ARG A 165 0.15 -8.91 -0.73
CA ARG A 165 0.85 -10.17 -1.04
C ARG A 165 2.09 -9.97 -1.93
N ALA A 166 2.07 -9.02 -2.86
CA ALA A 166 3.22 -8.71 -3.72
C ALA A 166 4.42 -8.19 -2.91
N PHE A 167 4.17 -7.53 -1.78
CA PHE A 167 5.17 -7.07 -0.82
C PHE A 167 5.41 -8.04 0.35
N GLY A 168 4.87 -9.26 0.27
CA GLY A 168 5.08 -10.31 1.28
C GLY A 168 4.29 -10.10 2.58
N LEU A 169 3.25 -9.28 2.54
CA LEU A 169 2.37 -8.95 3.65
C LEU A 169 1.05 -9.70 3.55
N GLU A 170 0.53 -10.11 4.70
CA GLU A 170 -0.80 -10.69 4.86
C GLU A 170 -1.50 -10.03 6.05
N ASN A 171 -2.83 -9.84 5.97
CA ASN A 171 -3.61 -9.44 7.14
C ASN A 171 -3.41 -10.45 8.27
N ALA A 172 -3.17 -9.96 9.48
CA ALA A 172 -2.93 -10.83 10.63
C ALA A 172 -4.11 -11.81 10.85
N GLY A 173 -3.79 -13.05 11.24
CA GLY A 173 -4.82 -14.00 11.64
C GLY A 173 -5.60 -13.48 12.85
N GLY A 174 -6.89 -13.17 12.65
CA GLY A 174 -7.71 -12.47 13.65
C GLY A 174 -7.61 -10.94 13.63
N ALA A 175 -7.16 -10.35 12.51
CA ALA A 175 -7.23 -8.91 12.26
C ALA A 175 -8.65 -8.37 12.51
N ARG A 176 -8.72 -7.17 13.08
CA ARG A 176 -9.98 -6.54 13.53
C ARG A 176 -10.78 -5.93 12.39
N ASP A 177 -10.07 -5.55 11.32
CA ASP A 177 -10.58 -4.89 10.12
C ASP A 177 -10.21 -5.66 8.85
N ARG A 178 -10.87 -5.29 7.76
CA ARG A 178 -10.77 -5.91 6.43
C ARG A 178 -9.66 -5.23 5.60
N ALA A 179 -9.24 -5.86 4.51
CA ALA A 179 -8.11 -5.41 3.67
C ALA A 179 -8.29 -4.01 3.03
N ASP A 180 -9.53 -3.55 2.90
CA ASP A 180 -9.94 -2.27 2.31
C ASP A 180 -10.26 -1.19 3.37
N ALA A 181 -9.92 -1.43 4.64
CA ALA A 181 -10.06 -0.41 5.68
C ALA A 181 -9.01 0.70 5.51
N VAL A 182 -9.38 1.96 5.74
CA VAL A 182 -8.47 3.12 5.61
C VAL A 182 -7.17 2.91 6.41
N SER A 183 -7.25 2.43 7.64
CA SER A 183 -6.08 2.15 8.48
C SER A 183 -5.15 1.11 7.84
N VAL A 184 -5.71 0.04 7.28
CA VAL A 184 -4.93 -1.05 6.65
C VAL A 184 -4.29 -0.61 5.34
N GLN A 185 -4.97 0.25 4.55
CA GLN A 185 -4.40 0.86 3.35
C GLN A 185 -3.24 1.82 3.69
N LEU A 186 -3.36 2.59 4.77
CA LEU A 186 -2.31 3.52 5.22
C LEU A 186 -1.12 2.81 5.89
N GLU A 187 -1.34 1.73 6.68
CA GLU A 187 -0.26 0.84 7.15
C GLU A 187 0.60 0.34 5.97
N PHE A 188 -0.05 -0.04 4.85
CA PHE A 188 0.64 -0.48 3.65
C PHE A 188 1.45 0.64 2.97
N CYS A 189 0.89 1.85 2.85
CA CYS A 189 1.65 3.01 2.34
C CYS A 189 2.86 3.35 3.22
N SER A 190 2.74 3.22 4.55
CA SER A 190 3.88 3.36 5.48
C SER A 190 4.96 2.31 5.20
N HIS A 191 4.56 1.05 5.00
CA HIS A 191 5.49 -0.03 4.63
C HIS A 191 6.25 0.26 3.32
N LEU A 192 5.55 0.71 2.27
CA LEU A 192 6.19 1.08 1.01
C LEU A 192 7.17 2.23 1.18
N ALA A 193 6.83 3.25 1.97
CA ALA A 193 7.73 4.37 2.26
C ALA A 193 9.00 3.91 3.01
N ALA A 194 8.85 3.08 4.06
CA ALA A 194 9.98 2.51 4.80
C ALA A 194 10.87 1.61 3.92
N GLN A 195 10.27 0.78 3.05
CA GLN A 195 11.01 -0.06 2.13
C GLN A 195 11.77 0.75 1.08
N ARG A 196 11.17 1.82 0.55
CA ARG A 196 11.82 2.73 -0.42
C ARG A 196 12.99 3.48 0.22
N ALA A 197 12.87 3.93 1.47
CA ALA A 197 13.96 4.51 2.23
C ALA A 197 15.13 3.51 2.37
N TYR A 198 14.86 2.27 2.79
CA TYR A 198 15.87 1.22 2.91
C TYR A 198 16.59 0.89 1.59
N LEU A 199 15.85 0.81 0.48
CA LEU A 199 16.42 0.53 -0.84
C LEU A 199 17.29 1.68 -1.35
N ARG A 200 16.94 2.94 -1.05
CA ARG A 200 17.79 4.11 -1.33
C ARG A 200 19.10 4.06 -0.55
N GLU A 201 19.06 3.81 0.75
CA GLU A 201 20.27 3.71 1.58
C GLU A 201 21.18 2.53 1.22
N THR A 202 20.61 1.43 0.72
CA THR A 202 21.37 0.26 0.25
C THR A 202 21.81 0.36 -1.22
N GLY A 203 21.44 1.43 -1.93
CA GLY A 203 21.82 1.68 -3.31
C GLY A 203 21.11 0.80 -4.36
N ASP A 204 19.97 0.18 -4.00
CA ASP A 204 19.13 -0.56 -4.95
C ASP A 204 18.14 0.41 -5.64
N GLU A 205 18.65 1.16 -6.61
CA GLU A 205 17.89 2.13 -7.41
C GLU A 205 16.69 1.47 -8.10
N THR A 206 16.87 0.31 -8.73
CA THR A 206 15.80 -0.44 -9.40
C THR A 206 14.75 -0.96 -8.42
N GLY A 207 15.15 -1.39 -7.23
CA GLY A 207 14.22 -1.71 -6.15
C GLY A 207 13.41 -0.49 -5.72
N ALA A 208 14.08 0.64 -5.47
CA ALA A 208 13.42 1.88 -5.07
C ALA A 208 12.45 2.42 -6.13
N GLU A 209 12.79 2.33 -7.42
CA GLU A 209 11.90 2.65 -8.55
C GLU A 209 10.63 1.79 -8.52
N ARG A 210 10.75 0.47 -8.39
CA ARG A 210 9.58 -0.44 -8.33
C ARG A 210 8.65 -0.16 -7.15
N VAL A 211 9.22 0.19 -5.98
CA VAL A 211 8.41 0.59 -4.81
C VAL A 211 7.76 1.97 -5.04
N THR A 212 8.41 2.86 -5.79
CA THR A 212 7.84 4.15 -6.21
C THR A 212 6.65 3.95 -7.14
N GLU A 213 6.79 3.13 -8.19
CA GLU A 213 5.71 2.75 -9.12
C GLU A 213 4.52 2.11 -8.40
N ALA A 214 4.77 1.16 -7.49
CA ALA A 214 3.72 0.51 -6.72
C ALA A 214 3.01 1.45 -5.74
N THR A 215 3.72 2.45 -5.19
CA THR A 215 3.09 3.48 -4.34
C THR A 215 2.17 4.37 -5.16
N ALA A 216 2.63 4.83 -6.33
CA ALA A 216 1.84 5.63 -7.26
C ALA A 216 0.55 4.89 -7.67
N ALA A 217 0.66 3.64 -8.11
CA ALA A 217 -0.48 2.82 -8.49
C ALA A 217 -1.46 2.61 -7.31
N PHE A 218 -0.98 2.33 -6.09
CA PHE A 218 -1.87 2.15 -4.94
C PHE A 218 -2.57 3.44 -4.50
N LEU A 219 -1.95 4.61 -4.70
CA LEU A 219 -2.60 5.90 -4.50
C LEU A 219 -3.65 6.20 -5.58
N GLU A 220 -3.35 5.85 -6.84
CA GLU A 220 -4.22 6.08 -8.00
C GLU A 220 -5.45 5.14 -8.04
N ASP A 221 -5.25 3.85 -7.79
CA ASP A 221 -6.29 2.82 -7.90
C ASP A 221 -7.09 2.60 -6.60
N HIS A 222 -6.51 2.92 -5.43
CA HIS A 222 -7.17 2.80 -4.13
C HIS A 222 -7.31 4.14 -3.41
N VAL A 223 -6.32 4.53 -2.58
CA VAL A 223 -6.48 5.51 -1.49
C VAL A 223 -7.03 6.86 -2.00
N GLY A 224 -6.45 7.41 -3.06
CA GLY A 224 -6.85 8.69 -3.64
C GLY A 224 -8.25 8.71 -4.24
N ARG A 225 -8.83 7.55 -4.57
CA ARG A 225 -10.18 7.47 -5.18
C ARG A 225 -11.31 7.73 -4.20
N TRP A 226 -11.09 7.50 -2.90
CA TRP A 226 -12.19 7.49 -1.93
C TRP A 226 -11.92 8.34 -0.69
N VAL A 227 -10.66 8.59 -0.33
CA VAL A 227 -10.31 9.47 0.80
C VAL A 227 -10.97 10.85 0.73
N PRO A 228 -11.05 11.56 -0.42
CA PRO A 228 -11.72 12.85 -0.49
C PRO A 228 -13.20 12.81 -0.08
N ARG A 229 -13.90 11.70 -0.41
CA ARG A 229 -15.30 11.49 -0.04
C ARG A 229 -15.45 11.00 1.39
N PHE A 230 -14.61 10.08 1.86
CA PHE A 230 -14.52 9.71 3.28
C PHE A 230 -14.31 10.94 4.17
N ALA A 231 -13.43 11.85 3.78
CA ALA A 231 -13.21 13.08 4.53
C ALA A 231 -14.40 14.04 4.52
N ALA A 232 -15.17 14.07 3.42
CA ALA A 232 -16.44 14.80 3.36
C ALA A 232 -17.49 14.21 4.33
N ASP A 233 -17.69 12.90 4.29
CA ASP A 233 -18.65 12.20 5.15
C ASP A 233 -18.28 12.36 6.64
N VAL A 234 -17.00 12.23 7.02
CA VAL A 234 -16.54 12.46 8.41
C VAL A 234 -16.81 13.91 8.85
N ARG A 235 -16.62 14.90 7.97
CA ARG A 235 -16.92 16.30 8.27
C ARG A 235 -18.42 16.58 8.43
N GLU A 236 -19.29 15.85 7.74
CA GLU A 236 -20.74 16.01 7.86
C GLU A 236 -21.33 15.27 9.07
N ALA A 237 -20.89 14.02 9.29
CA ALA A 237 -21.47 13.14 10.31
C ALA A 237 -20.92 13.38 11.73
N ALA A 238 -19.69 13.86 11.89
CA ALA A 238 -19.10 14.00 13.22
C ALA A 238 -19.51 15.32 13.90
N ASP A 239 -20.22 15.21 15.04
CA ASP A 239 -20.51 16.29 15.99
C ASP A 239 -19.24 16.80 16.74
N GLY A 240 -18.19 17.13 16.00
CA GLY A 240 -16.88 17.55 16.51
C GLY A 240 -15.96 16.38 16.92
N GLY A 241 -15.06 16.63 17.87
CA GLY A 241 -13.98 15.71 18.23
C GLY A 241 -12.81 15.71 17.24
N PRO A 242 -11.88 14.73 17.33
CA PRO A 242 -10.68 14.70 16.50
C PRO A 242 -10.92 14.28 15.05
N PHE A 243 -11.94 13.47 14.76
CA PHE A 243 -12.08 12.82 13.45
C PHE A 243 -12.22 13.76 12.25
N PRO A 244 -12.93 14.91 12.33
CA PRO A 244 -12.88 15.91 11.27
C PRO A 244 -11.46 16.41 10.97
N ALA A 245 -10.63 16.68 12.00
CA ALA A 245 -9.25 17.12 11.75
C ALA A 245 -8.37 15.99 11.21
N LEU A 246 -8.56 14.75 11.68
CA LEU A 246 -7.84 13.59 11.15
C LEU A 246 -8.20 13.32 9.68
N ALA A 247 -9.47 13.52 9.32
CA ALA A 247 -9.96 13.40 7.96
C ALA A 247 -9.44 14.52 7.06
N ASP A 248 -9.43 15.77 7.53
CA ASP A 248 -8.85 16.91 6.81
C ASP A 248 -7.33 16.72 6.61
N ALA A 249 -6.61 16.27 7.65
CA ALA A 249 -5.16 15.99 7.57
C ALA A 249 -4.85 14.81 6.64
N LEU A 250 -5.67 13.77 6.64
CA LEU A 250 -5.55 12.65 5.69
C LEU A 250 -5.82 13.10 4.25
N GLY A 251 -6.87 13.90 4.02
CA GLY A 251 -7.18 14.45 2.70
C GLY A 251 -6.01 15.27 2.15
N ALA A 252 -5.57 16.29 2.90
CA ALA A 252 -4.46 17.15 2.51
C ALA A 252 -3.14 16.37 2.29
N PHE A 253 -2.89 15.31 3.06
CA PHE A 253 -1.71 14.46 2.86
C PHE A 253 -1.81 13.59 1.61
N VAL A 254 -2.98 13.01 1.33
CA VAL A 254 -3.21 12.20 0.12
C VAL A 254 -3.17 13.07 -1.13
N ASP A 255 -3.72 14.28 -1.08
CA ASP A 255 -3.61 15.24 -2.18
C ASP A 255 -2.13 15.59 -2.44
N LEU A 256 -1.36 15.95 -1.40
CA LEU A 256 0.08 16.22 -1.51
C LEU A 256 0.89 15.01 -2.05
N GLU A 257 0.54 13.77 -1.65
CA GLU A 257 1.18 12.56 -2.17
C GLU A 257 0.80 12.29 -3.63
N THR A 258 -0.47 12.42 -4.02
CA THR A 258 -0.90 12.23 -5.42
C THR A 258 -0.25 13.26 -6.35
N GLU A 259 -0.18 14.54 -5.92
CA GLU A 259 0.61 15.58 -6.59
C GLU A 259 2.09 15.19 -6.70
N ARG A 260 2.72 14.68 -5.63
CA ARG A 260 4.14 14.27 -5.61
C ARG A 260 4.43 13.10 -6.55
N PHE A 261 3.55 12.10 -6.61
CA PHE A 261 3.69 10.96 -7.52
C PHE A 261 3.22 11.25 -8.95
N GLY A 262 2.51 12.36 -9.17
CA GLY A 262 2.03 12.78 -10.49
C GLY A 262 0.87 11.93 -11.01
N VAL A 263 0.03 11.42 -10.10
CA VAL A 263 -1.14 10.59 -10.41
C VAL A 263 -2.43 11.41 -10.24
N GLU A 264 -3.47 11.08 -11.02
CA GLU A 264 -4.76 11.77 -11.01
C GLU A 264 -5.89 10.76 -10.71
N PRO A 265 -6.12 10.37 -9.43
CA PRO A 265 -7.10 9.33 -9.07
C PRO A 265 -8.52 9.68 -9.53
N GLU A 266 -9.22 8.72 -10.14
CA GLU A 266 -10.64 8.90 -10.50
C GLU A 266 -11.51 8.75 -9.23
N VAL A 267 -11.72 9.89 -8.55
CA VAL A 267 -12.51 10.00 -7.32
C VAL A 267 -13.93 9.46 -7.51
N PHE A 268 -14.39 8.62 -6.59
CA PHE A 268 -15.72 8.03 -6.63
C PHE A 268 -16.82 9.09 -6.48
N GLU A 269 -17.71 9.16 -7.47
CA GLU A 269 -18.88 10.05 -7.44
C GLU A 269 -19.75 9.82 -6.20
N GLU A 270 -20.46 10.86 -5.80
CA GLU A 270 -21.46 10.81 -4.73
C GLU A 270 -22.62 9.89 -5.14
N GLN A 271 -22.67 8.69 -4.55
CA GLN A 271 -23.82 7.80 -4.68
C GLN A 271 -24.98 8.39 -3.86
N PRO A 272 -26.14 8.67 -4.47
CA PRO A 272 -27.33 9.10 -3.73
C PRO A 272 -27.78 8.00 -2.78
N ASP A 273 -28.52 8.34 -1.72
CA ASP A 273 -29.08 7.44 -0.70
C ASP A 273 -29.96 6.32 -1.30
N GLY A 274 -29.31 5.30 -1.84
CA GLY A 274 -29.90 4.04 -2.23
C GLY A 274 -29.91 3.07 -1.03
N PRO A 275 -30.74 2.02 -1.07
CA PRO A 275 -30.58 0.93 -0.13
C PRO A 275 -29.20 0.31 -0.37
N VAL A 276 -28.27 0.54 0.56
CA VAL A 276 -27.03 -0.22 0.65
C VAL A 276 -27.40 -1.70 0.70
N GLU A 277 -27.06 -2.45 -0.36
CA GLU A 277 -27.02 -3.91 -0.31
C GLU A 277 -25.86 -4.31 0.59
N SER A 278 -26.09 -4.17 1.90
CA SER A 278 -25.09 -4.45 2.90
C SER A 278 -24.62 -5.90 2.77
N LEU A 279 -23.31 -6.09 2.76
CA LEU A 279 -22.71 -7.42 2.90
C LEU A 279 -22.99 -8.08 4.27
N THR A 280 -23.60 -7.34 5.22
CA THR A 280 -24.19 -7.88 6.45
C THR A 280 -25.67 -8.28 6.31
N GLY A 281 -26.24 -8.15 5.11
CA GLY A 281 -27.61 -8.49 4.72
C GLY A 281 -27.92 -9.98 4.78
N VAL A 282 -27.95 -10.50 6.00
CA VAL A 282 -28.46 -11.84 6.30
C VAL A 282 -29.97 -11.76 6.40
N ASP A 283 -30.66 -12.16 5.33
CA ASP A 283 -32.11 -12.32 5.35
C ASP A 283 -32.52 -13.29 6.48
N THR A 284 -33.24 -12.75 7.45
CA THR A 284 -33.86 -13.53 8.53
C THR A 284 -35.38 -13.52 8.37
N ASP A 285 -36.00 -14.67 8.63
CA ASP A 285 -37.45 -14.78 8.67
C ASP A 285 -38.03 -14.02 9.88
N ALA A 286 -39.37 -13.93 9.94
CA ALA A 286 -40.07 -13.25 11.03
C ALA A 286 -39.85 -13.88 12.43
N ASP A 287 -39.21 -15.05 12.51
CA ASP A 287 -38.80 -15.74 13.74
C ASP A 287 -37.28 -15.64 14.00
N GLY A 288 -36.54 -14.83 13.23
CA GLY A 288 -35.12 -14.59 13.39
C GLY A 288 -34.20 -15.71 12.87
N ARG A 289 -34.69 -16.61 12.00
CA ARG A 289 -33.87 -17.67 11.38
C ARG A 289 -33.36 -17.25 10.00
N LEU A 290 -32.11 -17.62 9.73
CA LEU A 290 -31.44 -17.45 8.44
C LEU A 290 -32.24 -18.13 7.31
N ASP A 291 -32.77 -17.37 6.33
CA ASP A 291 -33.47 -17.96 5.18
C ASP A 291 -32.46 -18.41 4.11
N LEU A 292 -31.75 -19.51 4.40
CA LEU A 292 -30.75 -20.13 3.51
C LEU A 292 -31.40 -20.81 2.29
N ARG A 293 -32.08 -20.03 1.45
CA ARG A 293 -32.59 -20.46 0.15
C ARG A 293 -31.50 -20.39 -0.90
N CYS A 294 -30.61 -21.36 -0.87
CA CYS A 294 -29.82 -21.72 -2.04
C CYS A 294 -30.77 -21.97 -3.22
N GLY A 295 -30.65 -21.15 -4.27
CA GLY A 295 -31.49 -21.22 -5.47
C GLY A 295 -31.26 -22.50 -6.25
N THR A 296 -31.97 -23.57 -5.89
CA THR A 296 -31.90 -24.89 -6.54
C THR A 296 -32.65 -24.92 -7.88
N GLY A 297 -32.17 -24.14 -8.84
CA GLY A 297 -32.51 -24.26 -10.26
C GLY A 297 -31.65 -25.33 -10.93
N GLY A 298 -31.97 -26.61 -10.73
CA GLY A 298 -31.13 -27.71 -11.22
C GLY A 298 -31.36 -28.08 -12.69
N ASN A 299 -30.27 -28.27 -13.44
CA ASN A 299 -30.08 -29.48 -14.25
C ASN A 299 -28.57 -29.69 -14.50
N GLY A 300 -28.05 -30.90 -14.28
CA GLY A 300 -26.61 -31.09 -14.04
C GLY A 300 -25.83 -31.83 -15.14
N SER A 301 -24.51 -31.88 -14.97
CA SER A 301 -23.67 -33.08 -15.19
C SER A 301 -22.27 -32.92 -14.56
N SER A 302 -21.64 -34.05 -14.27
CA SER A 302 -20.36 -34.22 -13.56
C SER A 302 -19.13 -33.87 -14.41
N ALA A 303 -18.08 -33.27 -13.82
CA ALA A 303 -16.75 -33.90 -13.61
C ALA A 303 -15.58 -32.91 -13.29
N SER A 304 -14.69 -33.35 -12.39
CA SER A 304 -13.22 -33.17 -12.35
C SER A 304 -12.52 -31.80 -12.43
N GLU A 305 -11.89 -31.44 -11.29
CA GLU A 305 -10.50 -30.95 -11.06
C GLU A 305 -9.85 -29.78 -11.86
N PRO A 306 -8.88 -29.05 -11.26
CA PRO A 306 -8.51 -27.69 -11.66
C PRO A 306 -7.30 -27.60 -12.62
N ASN A 307 -7.07 -26.41 -13.20
CA ASN A 307 -5.82 -26.03 -13.86
C ASN A 307 -5.50 -24.54 -13.65
N ASP A 308 -4.20 -24.26 -13.49
CA ASP A 308 -3.59 -22.94 -13.24
C ASP A 308 -3.41 -22.07 -14.49
N HIS A 309 -3.07 -20.78 -14.28
CA HIS A 309 -2.03 -19.95 -14.97
C HIS A 309 -2.18 -18.47 -14.55
N PRO A 310 -1.17 -17.58 -14.70
CA PRO A 310 0.18 -17.65 -14.12
C PRO A 310 0.58 -16.33 -13.40
N ALA A 311 1.48 -16.39 -12.40
CA ALA A 311 2.05 -15.20 -11.74
C ALA A 311 3.49 -14.91 -12.22
N ALA A 312 3.82 -13.63 -12.42
CA ALA A 312 5.18 -13.18 -12.77
C ALA A 312 6.12 -13.18 -11.56
N THR A 313 7.43 -13.29 -11.80
CA THR A 313 8.46 -13.44 -10.75
C THR A 313 9.45 -12.27 -10.76
N GLY A 314 9.81 -11.73 -9.59
CA GLY A 314 11.19 -11.29 -9.36
C GLY A 314 11.43 -9.96 -8.63
N CYS A 315 11.48 -9.99 -7.30
CA CYS A 315 12.60 -9.37 -6.57
C CYS A 315 13.02 -10.23 -5.37
N GLY A 316 14.29 -10.10 -4.96
CA GLY A 316 14.97 -11.06 -4.08
C GLY A 316 14.75 -10.86 -2.58
N ALA A 317 15.02 -11.92 -1.81
CA ALA A 317 14.94 -11.88 -0.36
C ALA A 317 16.17 -11.19 0.27
N ALA A 318 15.96 -10.01 0.85
CA ALA A 318 16.80 -9.38 1.87
C ALA A 318 15.88 -8.71 2.90
N GLY A 319 16.31 -8.57 4.16
CA GLY A 319 15.49 -7.94 5.21
C GLY A 319 14.53 -8.86 5.98
N ARG A 320 14.87 -10.15 6.15
CA ARG A 320 14.28 -10.93 7.25
C ARG A 320 14.99 -10.57 8.55
N GLU A 321 14.19 -10.41 9.62
CA GLU A 321 14.57 -10.09 11.00
C GLU A 321 14.74 -8.57 11.29
N ASN A 322 13.86 -8.06 12.17
CA ASN A 322 13.82 -6.71 12.79
C ASN A 322 12.75 -5.67 12.35
N PHE A 323 11.72 -6.04 11.59
CA PHE A 323 10.47 -5.25 11.58
C PHE A 323 9.60 -5.63 12.79
N THR A 324 9.55 -4.77 13.82
CA THR A 324 8.61 -4.92 14.94
C THR A 324 7.22 -4.48 14.49
N GLY A 325 6.49 -5.41 13.88
CA GLY A 325 5.33 -5.09 13.05
C GLY A 325 4.19 -4.33 13.72
N SER A 326 3.59 -3.44 12.91
CA SER A 326 2.34 -2.73 13.11
C SER A 326 1.14 -3.68 13.37
N PRO A 327 0.00 -3.18 13.88
CA PRO A 327 -1.06 -4.03 14.41
C PRO A 327 -1.84 -4.86 13.38
N GLY A 328 -2.01 -4.38 12.13
CA GLY A 328 -2.87 -5.01 11.13
C GLY A 328 -2.21 -6.10 10.29
N GLN A 329 -0.97 -5.91 9.84
CA GLN A 329 -0.31 -6.78 8.85
C GLN A 329 0.92 -7.53 9.39
N ARG A 330 1.22 -8.71 8.81
CA ARG A 330 2.38 -9.55 9.18
C ARG A 330 3.09 -10.13 7.96
N ALA A 331 4.39 -10.40 8.12
CA ALA A 331 5.22 -11.02 7.09
C ALA A 331 4.88 -12.50 6.84
N ALA A 332 4.80 -12.89 5.58
CA ALA A 332 4.47 -14.25 5.16
C ALA A 332 5.56 -15.30 5.48
N PRO A 333 5.17 -16.57 5.77
CA PRO A 333 6.12 -17.66 6.01
C PRO A 333 6.86 -18.09 4.72
N PRO A 334 8.12 -18.59 4.82
CA PRO A 334 8.92 -18.96 3.65
C PRO A 334 8.52 -20.32 3.05
N GLY A 335 8.50 -20.42 1.71
CA GLY A 335 8.26 -21.66 0.95
C GLY A 335 9.49 -22.16 0.17
N GLU A 336 9.55 -23.47 -0.13
CA GLU A 336 10.67 -24.12 -0.82
C GLU A 336 10.75 -23.84 -2.33
N THR A 337 11.97 -23.77 -2.86
CA THR A 337 12.28 -23.42 -4.26
C THR A 337 12.41 -24.65 -5.18
N PRO A 338 11.72 -24.69 -6.35
CA PRO A 338 11.93 -25.74 -7.35
C PRO A 338 13.16 -25.49 -8.25
N LYS A 339 13.79 -26.57 -8.72
CA LYS A 339 15.01 -26.56 -9.56
C LYS A 339 14.67 -26.59 -11.06
N PRO A 340 15.40 -25.87 -11.94
CA PRO A 340 15.05 -25.78 -13.37
C PRO A 340 15.33 -27.07 -14.17
N PRO A 341 14.46 -27.43 -15.14
CA PRO A 341 14.74 -28.44 -16.17
C PRO A 341 15.46 -27.86 -17.40
N SER A 342 16.12 -28.72 -18.17
CA SER A 342 17.05 -28.38 -19.25
C SER A 342 16.48 -28.53 -20.68
N GLU A 343 16.83 -27.56 -21.53
CA GLU A 343 16.95 -27.60 -23.01
C GLU A 343 15.75 -28.03 -23.91
N THR A 344 15.80 -27.55 -25.16
CA THR A 344 14.75 -27.57 -26.19
C THR A 344 14.62 -28.91 -26.94
N PRO A 345 13.58 -29.04 -27.79
CA PRO A 345 13.89 -29.28 -29.21
C PRO A 345 12.99 -28.51 -30.23
N ASP A 346 13.45 -28.49 -31.49
CA ASP A 346 12.97 -27.70 -32.64
C ASP A 346 11.78 -28.25 -33.47
N ALA A 347 11.18 -27.34 -34.27
CA ALA A 347 10.53 -27.51 -35.60
C ALA A 347 9.20 -28.34 -35.70
N ASP A 348 8.33 -28.18 -36.71
CA ASP A 348 8.52 -27.65 -38.09
C ASP A 348 7.23 -27.16 -38.82
N ALA A 349 7.43 -26.36 -39.88
CA ALA A 349 6.69 -26.21 -41.15
C ALA A 349 5.21 -25.69 -41.30
N GLY A 350 5.10 -24.51 -41.98
CA GLY A 350 4.19 -24.28 -43.13
C GLY A 350 2.91 -23.43 -42.91
N GLY A 351 2.52 -22.48 -43.77
CA GLY A 351 3.18 -21.93 -44.97
C GLY A 351 2.32 -20.90 -45.76
N ALA A 352 2.96 -19.81 -46.20
CA ALA A 352 2.64 -18.82 -47.27
C ALA A 352 1.19 -18.52 -47.74
N ALA A 353 0.85 -17.21 -47.76
CA ALA A 353 0.25 -16.54 -48.91
C ALA A 353 0.63 -15.03 -48.92
N ASP A 354 0.73 -14.45 -50.12
CA ASP A 354 1.36 -13.16 -50.43
C ASP A 354 0.35 -12.23 -51.15
N ALA A 355 0.39 -10.92 -50.88
CA ALA A 355 -0.04 -9.84 -51.78
C ALA A 355 0.11 -8.46 -51.10
N ALA A 356 1.00 -7.62 -51.63
CA ALA A 356 1.01 -6.18 -51.37
C ALA A 356 0.31 -5.43 -52.52
N GLU A 357 -0.29 -4.27 -52.23
CA GLU A 357 -0.35 -3.17 -53.21
C GLU A 357 -0.50 -1.81 -52.48
N ASP A 358 0.40 -0.90 -52.83
CA ASP A 358 0.42 0.53 -52.49
C ASP A 358 -0.09 1.30 -53.71
N GLU A 359 -0.78 2.43 -53.52
CA GLU A 359 -0.69 3.61 -54.38
C GLU A 359 -1.44 4.79 -53.75
N THR A 360 -0.91 5.99 -53.98
CA THR A 360 -1.41 7.26 -53.44
C THR A 360 -1.93 8.17 -54.56
N ARG A 361 -3.07 8.87 -54.36
CA ARG A 361 -3.26 10.23 -54.93
C ARG A 361 -4.48 11.02 -54.43
N THR A 362 -4.27 12.33 -54.40
CA THR A 362 -5.21 13.42 -54.14
C THR A 362 -5.93 13.90 -55.42
N SER A 363 -7.17 14.43 -55.29
CA SER A 363 -7.54 15.82 -55.68
C SER A 363 -9.07 16.09 -55.76
N GLU A 364 -9.53 17.12 -55.04
CA GLU A 364 -10.49 18.18 -55.43
C GLU A 364 -11.83 17.90 -56.16
N GLY A 365 -12.90 18.61 -55.73
CA GLY A 365 -13.91 19.15 -56.67
C GLY A 365 -15.42 18.92 -56.38
N LEU A 366 -16.06 19.85 -55.66
CA LEU A 366 -17.52 20.10 -55.70
C LEU A 366 -17.89 21.04 -56.88
N PRO A 367 -19.16 21.39 -57.19
CA PRO A 367 -20.49 20.83 -56.82
C PRO A 367 -21.43 20.58 -58.04
N SER A 368 -22.70 20.18 -57.82
CA SER A 368 -23.93 20.87 -58.32
C SER A 368 -25.20 19.98 -58.41
N GLU A 369 -26.12 20.20 -57.46
CA GLU A 369 -27.61 20.29 -57.58
C GLU A 369 -28.53 19.20 -58.24
N PRO A 370 -29.85 19.19 -57.90
CA PRO A 370 -30.81 18.06 -58.08
C PRO A 370 -31.71 18.28 -59.36
N PRO A 371 -32.89 17.62 -59.62
CA PRO A 371 -33.77 16.82 -58.74
C PRO A 371 -34.53 15.61 -59.36
N SER A 372 -35.53 15.13 -58.59
CA SER A 372 -36.57 14.11 -58.89
C SER A 372 -36.09 12.65 -58.75
N ASN A 373 -36.85 11.74 -58.13
CA ASN A 373 -38.31 11.69 -57.95
C ASN A 373 -38.71 11.09 -56.59
#